data_AF-A0AA41WFL7-F1
#
_entry.id   AF-A0AA41WFL7-F1
#
_cell.length_a   1.000
_cell.length_b   1.000
_cell.length_c   1.000
_cell.angle_alpha   90.00
_cell.angle_beta   90.00
_cell.angle_gamma   90.00
#
_symmetry.space_group_name_H-M   'P 1'
#
loop_
_entity.id
_entity.type
_entity.pdbx_description
1 polymer ?
#
loop_
_entity_poly.entity_id
_entity_poly.type
_entity_poly.pdbx_seq_one_letter_code
_entity_poly.pdbx_strand_id
1 'polypeptide(L)'
;MPLLRRSADQPEEPRPTTAMLRAERAREWEACFPGDASEEAYRVVFLRYSPLPWPLVHAAQGDLLRLLIKRVPAELGVPALLAVTALTATHPKPEAAARAALATLLNDLRPVHARTVLATLADAWSNAERAAYDQRGQLIAAELARSARRLATAGADTEGALSTLMEQLELDDWR
;
A
#
# COMPACT_ATOMS: atom_id res chain seq x y z
N MET A 1 -57.50 -12.76 -29.05
CA MET A 1 -56.43 -12.02 -29.76
C MET A 1 -55.36 -11.63 -28.74
N PRO A 2 -54.24 -12.36 -28.64
CA PRO A 2 -53.18 -12.01 -27.71
C PRO A 2 -52.27 -10.96 -28.34
N LEU A 3 -52.09 -9.81 -27.69
CA LEU A 3 -51.07 -8.84 -28.05
C LEU A 3 -49.76 -9.26 -27.39
N LEU A 4 -48.87 -9.81 -28.20
CA LEU A 4 -47.47 -10.07 -27.86
C LEU A 4 -46.82 -8.73 -27.49
N ARG A 5 -46.57 -8.55 -26.19
CA ARG A 5 -45.79 -7.43 -25.65
C ARG A 5 -44.33 -7.68 -26.03
N ARG A 6 -43.86 -6.95 -27.04
CA ARG A 6 -42.45 -6.93 -27.49
C ARG A 6 -41.60 -6.51 -26.29
N SER A 7 -40.84 -7.45 -25.71
CA SER A 7 -39.78 -7.12 -24.76
C SER A 7 -38.82 -6.18 -25.48
N ALA A 8 -38.71 -4.94 -24.98
CA ALA A 8 -37.67 -4.04 -25.42
C ALA A 8 -36.33 -4.66 -25.05
N ASP A 9 -35.48 -4.87 -26.05
CA ASP A 9 -34.06 -5.12 -25.85
C ASP A 9 -33.53 -4.05 -24.89
N GLN A 10 -33.18 -4.47 -23.67
CA GLN A 10 -32.35 -3.64 -22.82
C GLN A 10 -31.02 -3.49 -23.54
N PRO A 11 -30.53 -2.28 -23.83
CA PRO A 11 -29.21 -2.12 -24.39
C PRO A 11 -28.21 -2.77 -23.42
N GLU A 12 -27.54 -3.84 -23.85
CA GLU A 12 -26.41 -4.40 -23.11
C GLU A 12 -25.42 -3.27 -22.87
N GLU A 13 -25.18 -2.93 -21.60
CA GLU A 13 -24.17 -1.94 -21.26
C GLU A 13 -22.84 -2.38 -21.89
N PRO A 14 -22.17 -1.52 -22.68
CA PRO A 14 -20.95 -1.89 -23.36
C PRO A 14 -19.91 -2.29 -22.32
N ARG A 15 -19.41 -3.53 -22.42
CA ARG A 15 -18.38 -4.04 -21.51
C ARG A 15 -17.18 -3.07 -21.51
N PRO A 16 -16.69 -2.66 -20.33
CA PRO A 16 -15.62 -1.69 -20.23
C PRO A 16 -14.35 -2.23 -20.90
N THR A 17 -13.69 -1.38 -21.68
CA THR A 17 -12.40 -1.73 -22.29
C THR A 17 -11.28 -1.74 -21.25
N THR A 18 -10.18 -2.44 -21.51
CA THR A 18 -8.99 -2.41 -20.63
C THR A 18 -8.46 -0.99 -20.41
N ALA A 19 -8.58 -0.10 -21.40
CA ALA A 19 -8.16 1.30 -21.26
C ALA A 19 -9.06 2.06 -20.28
N MET A 20 -10.38 1.81 -20.31
CA MET A 20 -11.33 2.41 -19.36
C MET A 20 -11.05 1.94 -17.94
N LEU A 21 -10.83 0.63 -17.73
CA LEU A 21 -10.51 0.08 -16.41
C LEU A 21 -9.22 0.66 -15.83
N ARG A 22 -8.19 0.90 -16.67
CA ARG A 22 -6.95 1.56 -16.24
C ARG A 22 -7.18 3.02 -15.87
N ALA A 23 -7.96 3.75 -16.65
CA ALA A 23 -8.27 5.16 -16.37
C ALA A 23 -9.10 5.31 -15.10
N GLU A 24 -10.08 4.43 -14.89
CA GLU A 24 -10.87 4.36 -13.66
C GLU A 24 -9.98 4.08 -12.44
N ARG A 25 -9.14 3.04 -12.53
CA ARG A 25 -8.19 2.73 -11.45
C ARG A 25 -7.23 3.88 -11.15
N ALA A 26 -6.76 4.60 -12.18
CA ALA A 26 -5.91 5.78 -12.00
C ALA A 26 -6.65 6.91 -11.25
N ARG A 27 -7.92 7.16 -11.59
CA ARG A 27 -8.75 8.15 -10.89
C ARG A 27 -9.04 7.75 -9.44
N GLU A 28 -9.36 6.48 -9.20
CA GLU A 28 -9.52 5.95 -7.83
C GLU A 28 -8.24 6.13 -7.03
N TRP A 29 -7.09 5.90 -7.66
CA TRP A 29 -5.78 6.09 -7.04
C TRP A 29 -5.55 7.55 -6.66
N GLU A 30 -5.73 8.49 -7.58
CA GLU A 30 -5.60 9.93 -7.31
C GLU A 30 -6.55 10.38 -6.19
N ALA A 31 -7.80 9.90 -6.19
CA ALA A 31 -8.77 10.20 -5.15
C ALA A 31 -8.38 9.63 -3.78
N CYS A 32 -7.76 8.44 -3.74
CA CYS A 32 -7.29 7.80 -2.51
C CYS A 32 -5.96 8.36 -2.03
N PHE A 33 -5.20 9.07 -2.85
CA PHE A 33 -3.85 9.51 -2.50
C PHE A 33 -3.63 11.00 -2.83
N PRO A 34 -4.45 11.91 -2.25
CA PRO A 34 -4.26 13.34 -2.44
C PRO A 34 -3.00 13.82 -1.72
N GLY A 35 -2.18 14.63 -2.39
CA GLY A 35 -1.01 15.27 -1.80
C GLY A 35 0.21 15.27 -2.72
N ASP A 36 1.31 15.84 -2.23
CA ASP A 36 2.55 15.94 -2.99
C ASP A 36 3.31 14.60 -2.95
N ALA A 37 3.43 13.97 -4.12
CA ALA A 37 4.18 12.73 -4.34
C ALA A 37 5.48 12.96 -5.11
N SER A 38 5.94 14.22 -5.24
CA SER A 38 7.19 14.55 -5.92
C SER A 38 8.41 13.99 -5.18
N GLU A 39 9.50 13.76 -5.92
CA GLU A 39 10.77 13.33 -5.33
C GLU A 39 11.28 14.34 -4.28
N GLU A 40 11.09 15.63 -4.53
CA GLU A 40 11.46 16.70 -3.60
C GLU A 40 10.66 16.61 -2.30
N ALA A 41 9.36 16.32 -2.36
CA ALA A 41 8.55 16.10 -1.17
C ALA A 41 9.05 14.87 -0.38
N TYR A 42 9.39 13.77 -1.06
CA TYR A 42 9.98 12.58 -0.42
C TYR A 42 11.29 12.92 0.28
N ARG A 43 12.17 13.69 -0.36
CA ARG A 43 13.42 14.18 0.22
C ARG A 43 13.16 14.98 1.50
N VAL A 44 12.25 15.96 1.45
CA VAL A 44 11.93 16.83 2.59
C VAL A 44 11.35 16.03 3.76
N VAL A 45 10.41 15.11 3.50
CA VAL A 45 9.78 14.30 4.55
C VAL A 45 10.78 13.30 5.14
N PHE A 46 11.62 12.66 4.32
CA PHE A 46 12.61 11.70 4.79
C PHE A 46 13.61 12.32 5.78
N LEU A 47 14.05 13.55 5.52
CA LEU A 47 14.98 14.28 6.39
C LEU A 47 14.42 14.57 7.79
N ARG A 48 13.11 14.41 8.01
CA ARG A 48 12.50 14.52 9.35
C ARG A 48 12.78 13.28 10.22
N TYR A 49 12.97 12.12 9.59
CA TYR A 49 13.15 10.83 10.28
C TYR A 49 14.60 10.35 10.30
N SER A 50 15.45 10.86 9.41
CA SER A 50 16.82 10.40 9.29
C SER A 50 17.77 11.54 8.89
N PRO A 51 18.94 11.65 9.52
CA PRO A 51 19.97 12.61 9.14
C PRO A 51 20.76 12.18 7.89
N LEU A 52 20.45 11.02 7.29
CA LEU A 52 21.21 10.51 6.15
C LEU A 52 21.03 11.40 4.91
N PRO A 53 22.12 11.70 4.18
CA PRO A 53 22.04 12.42 2.92
C PRO A 53 21.12 11.72 1.91
N TRP A 54 20.18 12.47 1.32
CA TRP A 54 19.24 11.95 0.32
C TRP A 54 19.88 11.14 -0.81
N PRO A 55 21.04 11.53 -1.40
CA PRO A 55 21.65 10.73 -2.46
C PRO A 55 22.02 9.30 -2.03
N LEU A 56 22.40 9.10 -0.77
CA LEU A 56 22.72 7.77 -0.25
C LEU A 56 21.45 6.93 -0.06
N VAL A 57 20.40 7.55 0.46
CA VAL A 57 19.08 6.92 0.63
C VAL A 57 18.52 6.53 -0.74
N HIS A 58 18.57 7.43 -1.70
CA HIS A 58 18.10 7.19 -3.06
C HIS A 58 18.90 6.07 -3.75
N ALA A 59 20.22 5.98 -3.51
CA ALA A 59 21.03 4.88 -4.03
C ALA A 59 20.68 3.54 -3.38
N ALA A 60 20.46 3.51 -2.06
CA ALA A 60 20.19 2.27 -1.31
C ALA A 60 18.73 1.78 -1.46
N GLN A 61 17.77 2.69 -1.61
CA GLN A 61 16.33 2.39 -1.61
C GLN A 61 15.66 2.72 -2.95
N GLY A 62 16.44 2.94 -4.01
CA GLY A 62 15.96 3.49 -5.28
C GLY A 62 14.82 2.69 -5.90
N ASP A 63 14.87 1.37 -5.82
CA ASP A 63 13.80 0.52 -6.35
C ASP A 63 12.49 0.64 -5.55
N LEU A 64 12.57 0.78 -4.22
CA LEU A 64 11.38 0.99 -3.38
C LEU A 64 10.81 2.41 -3.57
N LEU A 65 11.69 3.41 -3.67
CA LEU A 65 11.29 4.80 -3.92
C LEU A 65 10.61 4.95 -5.28
N ARG A 66 11.06 4.24 -6.33
CA ARG A 66 10.41 4.21 -7.64
C ARG A 66 8.99 3.67 -7.61
N LEU A 67 8.68 2.76 -6.68
CA LEU A 67 7.32 2.25 -6.51
C LEU A 67 6.37 3.30 -5.92
N LEU A 68 6.89 4.21 -5.09
CA LEU A 68 6.11 5.14 -4.27
C LEU A 68 6.04 6.57 -4.87
N ILE A 69 7.17 7.10 -5.35
CA ILE A 69 7.28 8.44 -5.92
C ILE A 69 6.32 8.58 -7.10
N LYS A 70 5.64 9.73 -7.17
CA LYS A 70 4.55 10.08 -8.11
C LYS A 70 3.25 9.28 -7.93
N ARG A 71 3.18 8.33 -6.99
CA ARG A 71 1.99 7.49 -6.75
C ARG A 71 1.39 7.68 -5.37
N VAL A 72 2.23 7.87 -4.35
CA VAL A 72 1.80 8.01 -2.95
C VAL A 72 2.37 9.32 -2.41
N PRO A 73 1.57 10.17 -1.73
CA PRO A 73 2.07 11.38 -1.08
C PRO A 73 3.22 11.09 -0.13
N ALA A 74 4.24 11.94 -0.12
CA ALA A 74 5.46 11.74 0.66
C ALA A 74 5.19 11.57 2.16
N GLU A 75 4.25 12.34 2.72
CA GLU A 75 3.85 12.28 4.13
C GLU A 75 3.28 10.91 4.54
N LEU A 76 2.78 10.13 3.59
CA LEU A 76 2.30 8.76 3.81
C LEU A 76 3.36 7.73 3.41
N GLY A 77 3.96 7.90 2.23
CA GLY A 77 4.86 6.93 1.63
C GLY A 77 6.18 6.78 2.35
N VAL A 78 6.75 7.87 2.88
CA VAL A 78 8.02 7.82 3.64
C VAL A 78 7.90 7.02 4.94
N PRO A 79 6.98 7.34 5.87
CA PRO A 79 6.87 6.56 7.09
C PRO A 79 6.40 5.11 6.82
N ALA A 80 5.57 4.88 5.80
CA ALA A 80 5.21 3.52 5.38
C ALA A 80 6.41 2.72 4.83
N LEU A 81 7.29 3.35 4.03
CA LEU A 81 8.53 2.74 3.58
C LEU A 81 9.42 2.34 4.76
N LEU A 82 9.60 3.24 5.73
CA LEU A 82 10.39 2.96 6.94
C LEU A 82 9.79 1.81 7.75
N ALA A 83 8.46 1.75 7.86
CA ALA A 83 7.77 0.66 8.52
C ALA A 83 8.01 -0.69 7.84
N VAL A 84 7.87 -0.76 6.50
CA VAL A 84 8.12 -1.99 5.72
C VAL A 84 9.57 -2.44 5.85
N THR A 85 10.53 -1.51 5.80
CA THR A 85 11.95 -1.83 5.99
C THR A 85 12.22 -2.35 7.40
N ALA A 86 11.55 -1.82 8.43
CA ALA A 86 11.67 -2.32 9.79
C ALA A 86 11.06 -3.73 9.95
N LEU A 87 9.91 -3.99 9.33
CA LEU A 87 9.25 -5.31 9.34
C LEU A 87 10.09 -6.39 8.66
N THR A 88 10.76 -6.04 7.56
CA THR A 88 11.51 -7.00 6.75
C THR A 88 12.98 -7.13 7.14
N ALA A 89 13.44 -6.39 8.16
CA ALA A 89 14.85 -6.30 8.53
C ALA A 89 15.48 -7.66 8.91
N THR A 90 14.69 -8.58 9.48
CA THR A 90 15.14 -9.92 9.88
C THR A 90 14.95 -10.98 8.80
N HIS A 91 14.29 -10.64 7.68
CA HIS A 91 14.06 -11.57 6.58
C HIS A 91 15.39 -11.95 5.91
N PRO A 92 15.60 -13.21 5.44
CA PRO A 92 16.85 -13.63 4.79
C PRO A 92 17.24 -12.80 3.55
N LYS A 93 16.25 -12.13 2.95
CA LYS A 93 16.40 -11.22 1.80
C LYS A 93 15.55 -9.96 2.03
N PRO A 94 16.00 -9.01 2.87
CA PRO A 94 15.16 -7.92 3.37
C PRO A 94 14.65 -7.02 2.24
N GLU A 95 15.53 -6.60 1.32
CA GLU A 95 15.18 -5.74 0.19
C GLU A 95 14.17 -6.40 -0.76
N ALA A 96 14.31 -7.70 -1.01
CA ALA A 96 13.40 -8.45 -1.87
C ALA A 96 12.00 -8.56 -1.25
N ALA A 97 11.93 -8.80 0.06
CA ALA A 97 10.67 -8.86 0.81
C ALA A 97 9.99 -7.48 0.86
N ALA A 98 10.73 -6.42 1.18
CA ALA A 98 10.22 -5.05 1.19
C ALA A 98 9.64 -4.65 -0.18
N ARG A 99 10.35 -5.01 -1.26
CA ARG A 99 9.90 -4.76 -2.63
C ARG A 99 8.65 -5.55 -2.98
N ALA A 100 8.58 -6.82 -2.60
CA ALA A 100 7.40 -7.66 -2.83
C ALA A 100 6.18 -7.09 -2.09
N ALA A 101 6.33 -6.76 -0.81
CA ALA A 101 5.28 -6.18 0.02
C ALA A 101 4.75 -4.86 -0.56
N LEU A 102 5.64 -3.94 -0.94
CA LEU A 102 5.24 -2.68 -1.57
C LEU A 102 4.60 -2.89 -2.95
N ALA A 103 5.08 -3.85 -3.74
CA ALA A 103 4.46 -4.17 -5.03
C ALA A 103 3.02 -4.70 -4.84
N THR A 104 2.80 -5.62 -3.90
CA THR A 104 1.46 -6.15 -3.59
C THR A 104 0.55 -5.05 -3.04
N LEU A 105 1.05 -4.20 -2.14
CA LEU A 105 0.32 -3.03 -1.63
C LEU A 105 -0.16 -2.10 -2.75
N LEU A 106 0.69 -1.84 -3.73
CA LEU A 106 0.44 -0.80 -4.72
C LEU A 106 -0.26 -1.30 -5.98
N ASN A 107 -0.12 -2.59 -6.31
CA ASN A 107 -0.58 -3.15 -7.57
C ASN A 107 -1.70 -4.17 -7.40
N ASP A 108 -1.75 -4.88 -6.28
CA ASP A 108 -2.69 -6.00 -6.10
C ASP A 108 -3.86 -5.61 -5.20
N LEU A 109 -3.65 -4.72 -4.22
CA LEU A 109 -4.75 -4.18 -3.42
C LEU A 109 -5.57 -3.11 -4.17
N ARG A 110 -6.87 -3.09 -3.88
CA ARG A 110 -7.75 -1.97 -4.25
C ARG A 110 -7.22 -0.66 -3.63
N PRO A 111 -7.32 0.49 -4.32
CA PRO A 111 -6.70 1.75 -3.85
C PRO A 111 -7.09 2.16 -2.43
N VAL A 112 -8.37 1.96 -2.05
CA VAL A 112 -8.87 2.26 -0.70
C VAL A 112 -8.25 1.36 0.39
N HIS A 113 -8.05 0.07 0.09
CA HIS A 113 -7.40 -0.86 1.01
C HIS A 113 -5.90 -0.58 1.09
N ALA A 114 -5.25 -0.31 -0.05
CA ALA A 114 -3.86 0.12 -0.10
C ALA A 114 -3.62 1.38 0.75
N ARG A 115 -4.50 2.38 0.64
CA ARG A 115 -4.45 3.59 1.47
C ARG A 115 -4.57 3.25 2.95
N THR A 116 -5.51 2.39 3.32
CA THR A 116 -5.73 1.98 4.71
C THR A 116 -4.50 1.30 5.30
N VAL A 117 -3.89 0.38 4.54
CA VAL A 117 -2.67 -0.30 4.98
C VAL A 117 -1.49 0.66 5.07
N LEU A 118 -1.27 1.51 4.07
CA LEU A 118 -0.20 2.52 4.10
C LEU A 118 -0.36 3.51 5.26
N ALA A 119 -1.60 3.94 5.55
CA ALA A 119 -1.89 4.78 6.71
C ALA A 119 -1.59 4.06 8.02
N THR A 120 -2.01 2.78 8.13
CA THR A 120 -1.70 1.96 9.30
C THR A 120 -0.19 1.83 9.51
N LEU A 121 0.58 1.58 8.44
CA LEU A 121 2.04 1.50 8.48
C LEU A 121 2.67 2.83 8.90
N ALA A 122 2.20 3.94 8.35
CA ALA A 122 2.70 5.26 8.69
C ALA A 122 2.43 5.63 10.16
N ASP A 123 1.20 5.41 10.63
CA ASP A 123 0.81 5.65 12.02
C ASP A 123 1.60 4.75 12.98
N ALA A 124 1.76 3.47 12.63
CA ALA A 124 2.53 2.52 13.41
C ALA A 124 4.01 2.92 13.51
N TRP A 125 4.62 3.40 12.41
CA TRP A 125 5.97 3.94 12.43
C TRP A 125 6.09 5.14 13.38
N SER A 126 5.20 6.13 13.24
CA SER A 126 5.19 7.32 14.10
C SER A 126 5.01 6.97 15.57
N ASN A 127 4.15 6.00 15.89
CA ASN A 127 3.95 5.54 17.27
C ASN A 127 5.17 4.77 17.81
N ALA A 128 5.86 4.02 16.96
CA ALA A 128 7.05 3.26 17.31
C ALA A 128 8.35 4.09 17.30
N GLU A 129 8.31 5.36 16.87
CA GLU A 129 9.51 6.20 16.69
C GLU A 129 10.33 6.34 17.98
N ARG A 130 9.68 6.34 19.15
CA ARG A 130 10.36 6.43 20.46
C ARG A 130 10.80 5.07 21.03
N ALA A 131 10.36 3.96 20.42
CA ALA A 131 10.76 2.63 20.85
C ALA A 131 12.18 2.28 20.37
N ALA A 132 12.83 1.37 21.09
CA ALA A 132 14.10 0.80 20.68
C ALA A 132 13.94 0.10 19.32
N TYR A 133 14.98 0.17 18.47
CA TYR A 133 14.90 -0.23 17.06
C TYR A 133 14.49 -1.70 16.88
N ASP A 134 14.97 -2.58 17.75
CA ASP A 134 14.65 -4.01 17.83
C ASP A 134 13.18 -4.29 18.19
N GLN A 135 12.51 -3.34 18.86
CA GLN A 135 11.10 -3.46 19.25
C GLN A 135 10.14 -2.83 18.22
N ARG A 136 10.64 -1.95 17.33
CA ARG A 136 9.80 -1.23 16.36
C ARG A 136 9.08 -2.20 15.42
N GLY A 137 9.81 -3.18 14.88
CA GLY A 137 9.22 -4.19 13.98
C GLY A 137 8.05 -4.91 14.63
N GLN A 138 8.17 -5.32 15.89
CA GLN A 138 7.10 -6.02 16.62
C GLN A 138 5.87 -5.12 16.87
N LEU A 139 6.06 -3.86 17.24
CA LEU A 139 4.97 -2.91 17.44
C LEU A 139 4.21 -2.63 16.14
N ILE A 140 4.95 -2.46 15.05
CA ILE A 140 4.38 -2.24 13.72
C ILE A 140 3.62 -3.48 13.25
N ALA A 141 4.20 -4.67 13.42
CA ALA A 141 3.59 -5.95 13.11
C ALA A 141 2.23 -6.12 13.83
N ALA A 142 2.18 -5.81 15.12
CA ALA A 142 0.97 -5.95 15.93
C ALA A 142 -0.16 -5.02 15.46
N GLU A 143 0.14 -3.76 15.11
CA GLU A 143 -0.87 -2.84 14.60
C GLU A 143 -1.34 -3.24 13.20
N LEU A 144 -0.40 -3.66 12.34
CA LEU A 144 -0.72 -4.09 10.99
C LEU A 144 -1.60 -5.35 10.99
N ALA A 145 -1.29 -6.35 11.83
CA ALA A 145 -2.10 -7.57 11.97
C ALA A 145 -3.54 -7.25 12.43
N ARG A 146 -3.71 -6.33 13.39
CA ARG A 146 -5.05 -5.87 13.80
C ARG A 146 -5.80 -5.20 12.66
N SER A 147 -5.13 -4.34 11.90
CA SER A 147 -5.73 -3.64 10.76
C SER A 147 -6.09 -4.62 9.63
N ALA A 148 -5.22 -5.58 9.33
CA ALA A 148 -5.44 -6.63 8.34
C ALA A 148 -6.67 -7.48 8.70
N ARG A 149 -6.85 -7.88 9.96
CA ARG A 149 -8.09 -8.58 10.40
C ARG A 149 -9.35 -7.77 10.14
N ARG A 150 -9.33 -6.47 10.46
CA ARG A 150 -10.47 -5.57 10.22
C ARG A 150 -10.76 -5.42 8.73
N LEU A 151 -9.73 -5.35 7.90
CA LEU A 151 -9.88 -5.30 6.44
C LEU A 151 -10.43 -6.62 5.89
N ALA A 152 -9.89 -7.77 6.31
CA ALA A 152 -10.37 -9.08 5.88
C ALA A 152 -11.84 -9.32 6.25
N THR A 153 -12.24 -8.97 7.48
CA THR A 153 -13.65 -9.04 7.92
C THR A 153 -14.57 -8.11 7.12
N ALA A 154 -14.05 -7.00 6.60
CA ALA A 154 -14.77 -6.10 5.70
C ALA A 154 -14.77 -6.56 4.22
N GLY A 155 -14.23 -7.75 3.92
CA GLY A 155 -14.18 -8.30 2.56
C GLY A 155 -13.02 -7.79 1.70
N ALA A 156 -11.99 -7.19 2.30
CA ALA A 156 -10.85 -6.66 1.55
C ALA A 156 -9.91 -7.72 0.97
N ASP A 157 -10.05 -8.98 1.39
CA ASP A 157 -9.19 -10.11 0.98
C ASP A 157 -9.88 -11.08 0.01
N THR A 158 -10.94 -10.65 -0.68
CA THR A 158 -11.67 -11.51 -1.64
C THR A 158 -10.79 -12.08 -2.74
N GLU A 159 -9.71 -11.37 -3.10
CA GLU A 159 -8.75 -11.77 -4.14
C GLU A 159 -7.43 -12.33 -3.55
N GLY A 160 -7.32 -12.45 -2.23
CA GLY A 160 -6.15 -13.01 -1.54
C GLY A 160 -4.94 -12.06 -1.43
N ALA A 161 -5.00 -10.85 -1.99
CA ALA A 161 -3.89 -9.90 -2.00
C ALA A 161 -3.49 -9.41 -0.59
N LEU A 162 -4.45 -9.31 0.36
CA LEU A 162 -4.14 -8.96 1.75
C LEU A 162 -3.47 -10.14 2.45
N SER A 163 -3.93 -11.37 2.20
CA SER A 163 -3.28 -12.60 2.66
C SER A 163 -1.83 -12.70 2.18
N THR A 164 -1.60 -12.53 0.88
CA THR A 164 -0.26 -12.56 0.30
C THR A 164 0.65 -11.49 0.90
N LEU A 165 0.13 -10.29 1.16
CA LEU A 165 0.89 -9.22 1.80
C LEU A 165 1.34 -9.62 3.21
N MET A 166 0.45 -10.20 4.02
CA MET A 166 0.78 -10.60 5.39
C MET A 166 1.79 -11.75 5.43
N GLU A 167 1.68 -12.70 4.50
CA GLU A 167 2.65 -13.80 4.32
C GLU A 167 4.04 -13.27 3.93
N GLN A 168 4.12 -12.30 3.01
CA GLN A 168 5.39 -11.65 2.63
C GLN A 168 6.05 -10.87 3.77
N LEU A 169 5.26 -10.43 4.75
CA LEU A 169 5.72 -9.72 5.95
C LEU A 169 5.95 -10.67 7.14
N GLU A 170 5.84 -11.99 6.93
CA GLU A 170 5.96 -13.03 7.98
C GLU A 170 5.03 -12.79 9.19
N LEU A 171 3.85 -12.22 8.94
CA LEU A 171 2.89 -11.87 9.98
C LEU A 171 1.89 -12.98 10.25
N ASP A 172 2.35 -14.21 10.53
CA ASP A 172 1.52 -15.42 10.58
C ASP A 172 0.33 -15.33 11.57
N ASP A 173 0.48 -14.58 12.66
CA ASP A 173 -0.55 -14.38 13.70
C ASP A 173 -1.68 -13.40 13.31
N TRP A 174 -1.79 -13.05 12.02
CA TRP A 174 -2.81 -12.13 11.54
C TRP A 174 -4.18 -12.81 11.31
N ARG A 175 -4.23 -14.11 11.04
CA ARG A 175 -5.49 -14.85 10.80
C ARG A 175 -6.22 -15.23 12.08
#